data_AF-A0A2U2ZK35-F1
#
_entry.id   AF-A0A2U2ZK35-F1
#
_cell.length_a   1.000
_cell.length_b   1.000
_cell.length_c   1.000
_cell.angle_alpha   90.00
_cell.angle_beta   90.00
_cell.angle_gamma   90.00
#
_symmetry.space_group_name_H-M   'P 1'
#
loop_
_entity.id
_entity.type
_entity.pdbx_description
1 polymer ?
#
loop_
_entity_poly.entity_id
_entity_poly.type
_entity_poly.pdbx_seq_one_letter_code
_entity_poly.pdbx_strand_id
1 'polypeptide(L)' 'MSYKNALGAGCDFEVTLPSGLRPDAVDWKNRVVRELKSDAKSSQATGRRQLKQYVAELEEMTGQSWTGHLDTYKRFG' A
#
# COMPACT_ATOMS: atom_id res chain seq x y z
N MET A 1 -17.04 0.82 -8.42
CA MET A 1 -16.03 1.82 -7.99
C MET A 1 -14.65 1.23 -8.21
N SER A 2 -13.73 1.91 -8.91
CA SER A 2 -12.32 1.50 -8.94
C SER A 2 -11.65 1.90 -7.61
N TYR A 3 -10.62 1.17 -7.19
CA TYR A 3 -9.84 1.48 -5.99
C TYR A 3 -9.26 2.91 -6.03
N LYS A 4 -8.83 3.37 -7.21
CA LYS A 4 -8.37 4.74 -7.46
C LYS A 4 -9.45 5.79 -7.14
N ASN A 5 -10.72 5.52 -7.46
CA ASN A 5 -11.82 6.44 -7.17
C ASN A 5 -12.21 6.46 -5.68
N ALA A 6 -11.91 5.41 -4.92
CA ALA A 6 -12.23 5.32 -3.49
C ALA A 6 -11.22 6.08 -2.61
N LEU A 7 -9.97 6.17 -3.03
CA LEU A 7 -8.90 6.86 -2.29
C LEU A 7 -8.79 8.37 -2.59
N GLY A 8 -9.38 8.83 -3.70
CA GLY A 8 -9.36 10.25 -4.09
C GLY A 8 -8.06 10.69 -4.76
N ALA A 9 -7.98 11.98 -5.14
CA ALA A 9 -6.92 12.55 -5.98
C ALA A 9 -5.57 12.83 -5.28
N GLY A 10 -5.23 12.08 -4.23
CA GLY A 10 -4.03 12.33 -3.41
C GLY A 10 -3.05 11.16 -3.31
N CYS A 11 -3.34 10.05 -3.98
CA CYS A 11 -2.49 8.87 -3.98
C CYS A 11 -1.90 8.66 -5.37
N ASP A 12 -0.61 8.34 -5.42
CA ASP A 12 0.05 7.85 -6.62
C ASP A 12 -0.17 6.34 -6.72
N PHE A 13 -0.65 5.89 -7.86
CA PHE A 13 -0.89 4.49 -8.18
C PHE A 13 0.11 4.11 -9.27
N GLU A 14 0.77 2.95 -9.14
CA GLU A 14 1.88 2.49 -10.02
C GLU A 14 3.27 3.01 -9.64
N VAL A 15 3.48 3.37 -8.36
CA VAL A 15 4.82 3.64 -7.83
C VAL A 15 5.65 2.35 -7.85
N THR A 16 6.86 2.43 -8.40
CA THR A 16 7.87 1.39 -8.28
C THR A 16 8.97 1.88 -7.35
N LEU A 17 9.15 1.19 -6.23
CA LEU A 17 10.23 1.45 -5.28
C LEU A 17 11.58 1.01 -5.89
N PRO A 18 12.71 1.55 -5.42
CA PRO A 18 14.06 1.17 -5.87
C PRO A 18 14.34 -0.34 -5.88
N SER A 19 13.76 -1.08 -4.93
CA SER A 19 13.83 -2.54 -4.85
C SER A 19 13.09 -3.27 -5.98
N GLY A 20 12.34 -2.55 -6.81
CA GLY A 20 11.44 -3.08 -7.84
C GLY A 20 10.05 -3.45 -7.31
N LEU A 21 9.81 -3.27 -6.00
CA LEU A 21 8.52 -3.49 -5.38
C LEU A 21 7.49 -2.44 -5.78
N ARG A 22 6.23 -2.84 -5.87
CA ARG A 22 5.13 -1.99 -6.37
C ARG A 22 3.96 -1.98 -5.40
N PRO A 23 3.88 -1.01 -4.47
CA PRO A 23 2.67 -0.81 -3.68
C PRO A 23 1.48 -0.43 -4.56
N ASP A 24 0.27 -0.78 -4.12
CA ASP A 24 -0.96 -0.44 -4.83
C ASP A 24 -1.20 1.07 -4.87
N ALA A 25 -0.90 1.78 -3.77
CA ALA A 25 -1.00 3.23 -3.71
C ALA A 25 -0.02 3.85 -2.71
N VAL A 26 0.46 5.07 -2.98
CA VAL A 26 1.31 5.84 -2.08
C VAL A 26 0.74 7.25 -1.91
N ASP A 27 0.46 7.62 -0.67
CA ASP A 27 0.10 8.97 -0.26
C ASP A 27 1.34 9.64 0.35
N TRP A 28 2.08 10.37 -0.47
CA TRP A 28 3.30 11.07 -0.04
C TRP A 28 3.02 12.17 0.97
N LYS A 29 1.85 12.81 0.88
CA LYS A 29 1.47 13.93 1.76
C LYS A 29 1.25 13.44 3.20
N ASN A 30 0.51 12.35 3.35
CA ASN A 30 0.22 11.76 4.65
C ASN A 30 1.24 10.70 5.06
N ARG A 31 2.17 10.34 4.17
CA ARG A 31 3.22 9.31 4.36
C ARG A 31 2.61 7.95 4.64
N VAL A 32 1.63 7.59 3.81
CA VAL A 32 0.91 6.32 3.90
C VAL A 32 1.14 5.52 2.63
N VAL A 33 1.63 4.29 2.79
CA VAL A 33 1.65 3.30 1.70
C VAL A 33 0.50 2.33 1.89
N ARG A 34 -0.22 2.02 0.81
CA ARG A 34 -1.42 1.19 0.83
C ARG A 34 -1.25 -0.05 -0.02
N GLU A 35 -1.83 -1.13 0.46
CA GLU A 35 -1.94 -2.40 -0.24
C GLU A 35 -3.39 -2.89 -0.15
N LEU A 36 -3.97 -3.27 -1.28
CA LEU A 36 -5.32 -3.79 -1.40
C LEU A 36 -5.29 -5.32 -1.50
N LYS A 37 -5.88 -5.99 -0.50
CA LYS A 37 -6.02 -7.45 -0.49
C LYS A 37 -7.47 -7.88 -0.35
N SER A 38 -7.74 -9.14 -0.68
CA SER A 38 -9.01 -9.77 -0.30
C SER A 38 -9.08 -9.97 1.22
N ASP A 39 -10.30 -10.12 1.75
CA ASP A 39 -10.55 -10.39 3.17
C ASP A 39 -10.07 -11.77 3.66
N ALA A 40 -9.62 -12.65 2.77
CA ALA A 40 -9.00 -13.93 3.13
C ALA A 40 -7.76 -13.73 4.03
N LYS A 41 -7.68 -14.47 5.14
CA LYS A 41 -6.59 -14.35 6.14
C LYS A 41 -5.19 -14.48 5.53
N SER A 42 -5.00 -15.42 4.58
CA SER A 42 -3.74 -15.61 3.87
C SER A 42 -3.36 -14.39 3.02
N SER A 43 -4.34 -13.81 2.33
CA SER A 43 -4.17 -12.60 1.51
C SER A 43 -3.75 -11.41 2.37
N GLN A 44 -4.45 -11.20 3.50
CA GLN A 44 -4.10 -10.13 4.45
C GLN A 44 -2.72 -10.33 5.07
N ALA A 45 -2.32 -11.57 5.40
CA ALA A 45 -1.01 -11.85 5.95
C ALA A 45 0.11 -11.51 4.96
N THR A 46 -0.08 -11.84 3.68
CA THR A 46 0.84 -11.46 2.60
C THR A 46 0.91 -9.94 2.43
N GLY A 47 -0.23 -9.26 2.39
CA GLY A 47 -0.26 -7.78 2.29
C GLY A 47 0.47 -7.10 3.44
N ARG A 48 0.33 -7.59 4.68
CA ARG A 48 1.08 -7.05 5.84
C ARG A 48 2.58 -7.26 5.71
N ARG A 49 3.04 -8.35 5.12
CA ARG A 49 4.49 -8.58 4.87
C ARG A 49 5.02 -7.60 3.83
N GLN A 50 4.28 -7.41 2.73
CA GLN A 50 4.60 -6.43 1.69
C GLN A 50 4.67 -5.00 2.26
N LEU A 51 3.64 -4.58 3.01
CA LEU A 51 3.60 -3.26 3.64
C LEU A 51 4.79 -3.00 4.55
N LYS A 52 5.26 -3.99 5.31
CA LYS A 52 6.47 -3.83 6.14
C LYS A 52 7.72 -3.54 5.31
N GLN A 53 7.87 -4.20 4.17
CA GLN A 53 8.98 -3.95 3.26
C GLN A 53 8.88 -2.55 2.65
N TYR A 54 7.68 -2.16 2.21
CA TYR A 54 7.45 -0.84 1.62
C TYR A 54 7.70 0.29 2.62
N VAL A 55 7.21 0.15 3.86
CA VAL A 55 7.47 1.13 4.91
C VAL A 55 8.96 1.25 5.15
N ALA A 56 9.67 0.14 5.40
CA ALA A 56 11.11 0.19 5.67
C ALA A 56 11.89 0.89 4.54
N GLU A 57 11.58 0.55 3.28
CA GLU A 57 12.23 1.16 2.13
C GLU A 57 11.87 2.65 1.96
N LEU A 58 10.61 3.04 2.15
CA LEU A 58 10.19 4.44 2.09
C LEU A 58 10.81 5.27 3.22
N GLU A 59 10.92 4.69 4.43
CA GLU A 59 11.61 5.32 5.55
C GLU A 59 13.10 5.51 5.26
N GLU A 60 13.75 4.51 4.67
CA GLU A 60 15.16 4.60 4.25
C GLU A 60 15.36 5.65 3.15
N MET A 61 14.50 5.67 2.12
CA MET A 61 14.60 6.61 1.00
C MET A 61 14.35 8.06 1.39
N THR A 62 13.39 8.29 2.29
CA THR A 62 12.92 9.65 2.61
C THR A 62 13.47 10.19 3.92
N GLY A 63 14.02 9.34 4.79
CA GLY A 63 14.42 9.68 6.14
C GLY A 63 13.25 10.07 7.06
N GLN A 64 12.01 9.77 6.67
CA GLN A 64 10.80 10.10 7.44
C GLN A 64 10.07 8.83 7.86
N SER A 65 9.23 8.89 8.89
CA SER A 65 8.40 7.75 9.28
C SER A 65 7.21 7.54 8.33
N TRP A 66 6.93 6.28 8.00
CA TRP A 66 5.86 5.89 7.09
C TRP A 66 4.88 4.91 7.74
N THR A 67 3.63 4.95 7.28
CA THR A 67 2.58 4.03 7.75
C THR A 67 2.10 3.12 6.64
N GLY A 68 2.08 1.82 6.90
CA GLY A 68 1.48 0.83 6.00
C GLY A 68 0.00 0.60 6.32
N HIS A 69 -0.88 0.78 5.34
CA HIS A 69 -2.31 0.58 5.46
C HIS A 69 -2.77 -0.59 4.57
N LEU A 70 -3.39 -1.60 5.19
CA LEU A 70 -3.97 -2.72 4.47
C LEU A 70 -5.45 -2.44 4.22
N ASP A 71 -5.78 -2.11 2.97
CA ASP A 71 -7.16 -2.04 2.52
C ASP A 71 -7.66 -3.47 2.21
N THR A 72 -8.89 -3.77 2.61
CA THR A 72 -9.51 -5.08 2.35
C THR A 72 -10.82 -4.94 1.60
N TYR A 73 -11.06 -5.83 0.64
CA TYR A 73 -12.35 -5.96 -0.02
C TYR A 73 -12.94 -7.35 0.20
N LYS A 74 -14.27 -7.42 0.35
CA LYS A 74 -14.98 -8.69 0.38
C LYS A 74 -15.01 -9.26 -1.03
N ARG A 75 -14.47 -10.46 -1.21
CA ARG A 75 -14.64 -11.21 -2.45
C ARG A 75 -15.99 -11.92 -2.34
N PHE A 76 -17.01 -11.41 -3.01
CA PHE A 76 -18.23 -12.19 -3.23
C PHE A 76 -17.83 -13.33 -4.18
N GLY A 77 -17.87 -14.56 -3.67
CA GLY A 77 -17.62 -15.78 -4.44
C GLY A 77 -18.82 -16.16 -5.29
#